data_AF-R7T7A6-F1
#
_entry.id   AF-R7T7A6-F1
#
_cell.length_a   1.000
_cell.length_b   1.000
_cell.length_c   1.000
_cell.angle_alpha   90.00
_cell.angle_beta   90.00
_cell.angle_gamma   90.00
#
_symmetry.space_group_name_H-M   'P 1'
#
loop_
_entity.id
_entity.type
_entity.pdbx_description
1 polymer ?
#
loop_
_entity_poly.entity_id
_entity_poly.type
_entity_poly.pdbx_seq_one_letter_code
_entity_poly.pdbx_strand_id
1 'polypeptide(L)'
;MKNGKKFNCGQAYVALSRVKTLHGLHIVDFEPEAIKANQKVMNHMEKMKSKRLNIDELEIKKEMNQIIVGHLNAPYFLNKMKDLKSDVMTEILRNVSVMCFTETYLTPDHNIDTFLLKHNYQAFRSDVPCSHDHKGQHGIMICANKNLKPKELNLAIVPELESKTIVIEKSETSSRMIICVLYRPPSQSKQTFVEKCEEILNIFPTSVPTIICGDFNDNVECKETSKILKLMSHFGYFQCVTSPTTDHGTIIDHMYSNVTLETNEINIRDIYFSNHDATFFTTTFE
;
A
#
# COMPACT_ATOMS: atom_id res chain seq x y z
N MET A 1 -18.32 22.65 33.19
CA MET A 1 -19.79 22.50 33.37
C MET A 1 -20.13 22.41 34.86
N LYS A 2 -20.56 23.51 35.49
CA LYS A 2 -20.88 23.53 36.93
C LYS A 2 -22.20 22.83 37.31
N ASN A 3 -23.08 22.51 36.33
CA ASN A 3 -24.36 21.84 36.54
C ASN A 3 -24.69 20.72 35.52
N GLY A 4 -23.69 20.22 34.79
CA GLY A 4 -23.87 19.20 33.74
C GLY A 4 -23.51 17.78 34.18
N LYS A 5 -24.13 16.76 33.58
CA LYS A 5 -23.68 15.36 33.74
C LYS A 5 -22.21 15.27 33.30
N LYS A 6 -21.33 14.79 34.19
CA LYS A 6 -19.92 14.55 33.88
C LYS A 6 -19.81 13.52 32.76
N PHE A 7 -19.03 13.82 31.72
CA PHE A 7 -18.69 12.83 30.70
C PHE A 7 -17.98 11.63 31.34
N ASN A 8 -18.38 10.42 30.97
CA ASN A 8 -17.60 9.22 31.26
C ASN A 8 -16.26 9.28 30.50
N CYS A 9 -15.31 8.45 30.94
CA CYS A 9 -14.01 8.34 30.28
C CYS A 9 -14.18 8.10 28.77
N GLY A 10 -13.52 8.91 27.94
CA GLY A 10 -13.55 8.81 26.48
C GLY A 10 -14.77 9.45 25.80
N GLN A 11 -15.88 9.72 26.50
CA GLN A 11 -17.07 10.31 25.85
C GLN A 11 -16.82 11.72 25.32
N ALA A 12 -16.04 12.54 26.04
CA ALA A 12 -15.66 13.86 25.57
C ALA A 12 -14.85 13.80 24.27
N TYR A 13 -13.90 12.87 24.17
CA TYR A 13 -13.12 12.62 22.96
C TYR A 13 -14.01 12.23 21.78
N VAL A 14 -14.93 11.29 21.99
CA VAL A 14 -15.89 10.83 20.96
C VAL A 14 -16.85 11.94 20.53
N ALA A 15 -17.33 12.76 21.47
CA ALA A 15 -18.23 13.85 21.16
C ALA A 15 -17.54 14.93 20.30
N LEU A 16 -16.29 15.28 20.68
CA LEU A 16 -15.51 16.29 19.96
C LEU A 16 -15.05 15.79 18.59
N SER A 17 -14.69 14.50 18.45
CA SER A 17 -14.24 13.93 17.17
C SER A 17 -15.33 13.81 16.10
N ARG A 18 -16.61 13.92 16.48
CA ARG A 18 -17.75 13.89 15.55
C ARG A 18 -18.07 15.23 14.90
N VAL A 19 -17.49 16.32 15.40
CA VAL A 19 -17.71 17.65 14.83
C VAL A 19 -16.88 17.78 13.54
N LYS A 20 -17.56 18.02 12.42
CA LYS A 20 -16.94 17.98 11.09
C LYS A 20 -16.16 19.24 10.71
N THR A 21 -16.41 20.37 11.38
CA THR A 21 -15.75 21.65 11.10
C THR A 21 -15.50 22.42 12.40
N LEU A 22 -14.43 23.20 12.45
CA LEU A 22 -14.14 24.03 13.63
C LEU A 22 -15.24 25.06 13.89
N HIS A 23 -15.85 25.60 12.83
CA HIS A 23 -16.96 26.55 12.94
C HIS A 23 -18.19 25.94 13.63
N GLY A 24 -18.45 24.65 13.42
CA GLY A 24 -19.55 23.94 14.07
C GLY A 24 -19.26 23.51 15.52
N LEU A 25 -18.07 23.78 16.04
CA LEU A 25 -17.69 23.46 17.41
C LEU A 25 -17.93 24.66 18.33
N HIS A 26 -18.93 24.55 19.19
CA HIS A 26 -19.20 25.54 20.23
C HIS A 26 -18.99 24.92 21.61
N ILE A 27 -17.92 25.33 22.30
CA ILE A 27 -17.64 24.91 23.67
C ILE A 27 -18.04 26.06 24.59
N VAL A 28 -19.11 25.86 25.37
CA VAL A 28 -19.55 26.80 26.39
C VAL A 28 -19.02 26.37 27.77
N ASP A 29 -18.79 27.35 28.66
CA ASP A 29 -18.29 27.13 30.03
C ASP A 29 -17.03 26.24 30.09
N PHE A 30 -16.07 26.54 29.21
CA PHE A 30 -14.81 25.82 29.11
C PHE A 30 -13.97 25.99 30.38
N GLU A 31 -13.63 24.86 30.99
CA GLU A 31 -12.82 24.81 32.21
C GLU A 31 -11.61 23.90 31.95
N PRO A 32 -10.44 24.47 31.58
CA PRO A 32 -9.27 23.68 31.18
C PRO A 32 -8.84 22.66 32.24
N GLU A 33 -8.93 23.05 33.51
CA GLU A 33 -8.54 22.22 34.66
C GLU A 33 -9.43 20.98 34.85
N ALA A 34 -10.64 20.98 34.27
CA ALA A 34 -11.54 19.84 34.28
C ALA A 34 -11.12 18.75 33.27
N ILE A 35 -10.25 19.08 32.31
CA ILE A 35 -9.71 18.14 31.33
C ILE A 35 -8.50 17.44 31.95
N LYS A 36 -8.65 16.15 32.25
CA LYS A 36 -7.60 15.35 32.88
C LYS A 36 -7.42 14.04 32.14
N ALA A 37 -6.16 13.62 31.96
CA ALA A 37 -5.84 12.30 31.45
C ALA A 37 -6.20 11.23 32.49
N ASN A 38 -6.73 10.09 32.05
CA ASN A 38 -7.01 8.98 32.94
C ASN A 38 -5.68 8.30 33.36
N GLN A 39 -5.38 8.29 34.67
CA GLN A 39 -4.13 7.74 35.18
C GLN A 39 -3.94 6.25 34.82
N LYS A 40 -5.02 5.46 34.70
CA LYS A 40 -4.92 4.06 34.26
C LYS A 40 -4.41 3.97 32.82
N VAL A 41 -4.86 4.87 31.95
CA VAL A 41 -4.38 4.94 30.55
C VAL A 41 -2.93 5.39 30.53
N MET A 42 -2.55 6.42 31.28
CA MET A 42 -1.15 6.88 31.37
C MET A 42 -0.21 5.76 31.83
N ASN A 43 -0.57 5.06 32.91
CA ASN A 43 0.21 3.93 33.41
C ASN A 43 0.31 2.78 32.38
N HIS A 44 -0.77 2.53 31.63
CA HIS A 44 -0.77 1.53 30.58
C HIS A 44 0.13 1.93 29.40
N MET A 45 0.07 3.18 28.96
CA MET A 45 0.93 3.72 27.90
C MET A 45 2.41 3.65 28.28
N GLU A 46 2.77 3.98 29.54
CA GLU A 46 4.15 3.80 30.03
C GLU A 46 4.57 2.33 30.03
N LYS A 47 3.69 1.41 30.44
CA LYS A 47 3.94 -0.04 30.37
C LYS A 47 4.12 -0.53 28.94
N MET A 48 3.42 0.04 27.96
CA MET A 48 3.60 -0.32 26.55
C MET A 48 4.96 0.13 26.01
N LYS A 49 5.50 1.27 26.48
CA LYS A 49 6.83 1.75 26.06
C LYS A 49 7.97 0.80 26.42
N SER A 50 7.83 -0.01 27.47
CA SER A 50 8.82 -1.04 27.85
C SER A 50 8.63 -2.36 27.13
N LYS A 51 7.52 -2.54 26.40
CA LYS A 51 7.22 -3.71 25.56
C LYS A 51 7.21 -3.32 24.08
N ARG A 52 8.32 -2.74 23.62
CA ARG A 52 8.46 -2.45 22.18
C ARG A 52 8.50 -3.77 21.42
N LEU A 53 7.88 -3.79 20.24
CA LEU A 53 8.09 -4.87 19.29
C LEU A 53 9.58 -4.91 18.93
N ASN A 54 10.14 -6.11 18.84
CA ASN A 54 11.54 -6.28 18.51
C ASN A 54 11.73 -5.88 17.04
N ILE A 55 12.53 -4.85 16.77
CA ILE A 55 12.70 -4.32 15.41
C ILE A 55 13.37 -5.36 14.51
N ASP A 56 14.19 -6.24 15.07
CA ASP A 56 14.84 -7.35 14.34
C ASP A 56 13.82 -8.33 13.73
N GLU A 57 12.62 -8.45 14.30
CA GLU A 57 11.54 -9.28 13.73
C GLU A 57 10.88 -8.61 12.51
N LEU A 58 11.11 -7.32 12.29
CA LEU A 58 10.55 -6.52 11.19
C LEU A 58 11.49 -6.45 9.97
N GLU A 59 12.72 -6.96 10.08
CA GLU A 59 13.66 -6.96 8.96
C GLU A 59 13.13 -7.85 7.81
N ILE A 60 13.15 -7.29 6.60
CA ILE A 60 13.01 -8.06 5.37
C ILE A 60 14.41 -8.18 4.78
N LYS A 61 14.97 -9.39 4.80
CA LYS A 61 16.32 -9.65 4.30
C LYS A 61 16.28 -9.87 2.81
N LYS A 62 17.25 -9.28 2.11
CA LYS A 62 17.41 -9.39 0.66
C LYS A 62 18.79 -9.93 0.36
N GLU A 63 18.87 -11.05 -0.36
CA GLU A 63 20.13 -11.57 -0.87
C GLU A 63 20.57 -10.86 -2.17
N MET A 64 21.84 -11.04 -2.55
CA MET A 64 22.46 -10.27 -3.64
C MET A 64 21.77 -10.45 -5.01
N ASN A 65 21.24 -11.65 -5.30
CA ASN A 65 20.54 -11.95 -6.55
C ASN A 65 19.03 -11.84 -6.44
N GLN A 66 18.50 -11.45 -5.28
CA GLN A 66 17.07 -11.30 -5.10
C GLN A 66 16.61 -9.90 -5.47
N ILE A 67 15.31 -9.76 -5.68
CA ILE A 67 14.58 -8.51 -5.64
C ILE A 67 13.41 -8.67 -4.68
N ILE A 68 12.96 -7.55 -4.14
CA ILE A 68 11.78 -7.49 -3.30
C ILE A 68 10.82 -6.48 -3.91
N VAL A 69 9.61 -6.93 -4.25
CA VAL A 69 8.53 -6.09 -4.75
C VAL A 69 7.48 -6.00 -3.66
N GLY A 70 7.25 -4.78 -3.18
CA GLY A 70 6.27 -4.50 -2.14
C GLY A 70 5.02 -3.81 -2.70
N HIS A 71 3.88 -4.01 -2.05
CA HIS A 71 2.67 -3.23 -2.25
C HIS A 71 2.09 -2.78 -0.89
N LEU A 72 1.57 -1.55 -0.85
CA LEU A 72 0.83 -1.01 0.28
C LEU A 72 -0.29 -0.08 -0.23
N ASN A 73 -1.53 -0.34 0.17
CA ASN A 73 -2.58 0.67 0.08
C ASN A 73 -2.30 1.78 1.11
N ALA A 74 -2.02 3.00 0.63
CA ALA A 74 -1.56 4.13 1.43
C ALA A 74 -2.42 5.37 1.18
N PRO A 75 -3.68 5.37 1.69
CA PRO A 75 -4.64 6.43 1.41
C PRO A 75 -4.10 7.78 1.88
N TYR A 76 -4.08 8.74 0.96
CA TYR A 76 -3.53 10.09 1.14
C TYR A 76 -2.06 10.03 1.55
N PHE A 77 -1.21 9.55 0.64
CA PHE A 77 0.20 9.21 0.86
C PHE A 77 0.98 10.29 1.63
N LEU A 78 0.78 11.57 1.32
CA LEU A 78 1.48 12.67 2.00
C LEU A 78 1.19 12.74 3.51
N ASN A 79 -0.01 12.37 3.94
CA ASN A 79 -0.37 12.36 5.36
C ASN A 79 0.43 11.30 6.14
N LYS A 80 0.98 10.31 5.44
CA LYS A 80 1.79 9.22 5.99
C LYS A 80 3.29 9.49 5.90
N MET A 81 3.71 10.65 5.38
CA MET A 81 5.12 10.96 5.11
C MET A 81 6.02 10.87 6.35
N LYS A 82 5.50 11.26 7.53
CA LYS A 82 6.22 11.13 8.80
C LYS A 82 6.47 9.65 9.14
N ASP A 83 5.47 8.81 8.94
CA ASP A 83 5.50 7.38 9.26
C ASP A 83 6.34 6.60 8.25
N LEU A 84 6.21 6.90 6.96
CA LEU A 84 7.04 6.37 5.87
C LEU A 84 8.52 6.70 6.04
N LYS A 85 8.83 7.81 6.71
CA LYS A 85 10.21 8.22 7.04
C LYS A 85 10.68 7.76 8.43
N SER A 86 9.86 7.03 9.18
CA SER A 86 10.25 6.46 10.47
C SER A 86 11.42 5.49 10.31
N ASP A 87 12.12 5.21 11.40
CA ASP A 87 13.26 4.28 11.40
C ASP A 87 12.83 2.88 10.95
N VAL A 88 11.68 2.41 11.43
CA VAL A 88 11.10 1.09 11.06
C VAL A 88 10.86 1.01 9.56
N MET A 89 10.14 1.98 8.98
CA MET A 89 9.90 1.99 7.55
C MET A 89 11.18 2.20 6.74
N THR A 90 12.16 2.91 7.31
CA THR A 90 13.46 3.11 6.64
C THR A 90 14.24 1.81 6.51
N GLU A 91 14.26 0.99 7.56
CA GLU A 91 14.91 -0.32 7.51
C GLU A 91 14.19 -1.28 6.56
N ILE A 92 12.85 -1.31 6.57
CA ILE A 92 12.06 -2.10 5.60
C ILE A 92 12.36 -1.65 4.17
N LEU A 93 12.17 -0.36 3.88
CA LEU A 93 12.28 0.19 2.52
C LEU A 93 13.71 0.19 1.97
N ARG A 94 14.75 0.04 2.81
CA ARG A 94 16.13 -0.11 2.34
C ARG A 94 16.32 -1.39 1.52
N ASN A 95 15.63 -2.47 1.89
CA ASN A 95 15.74 -3.76 1.22
C ASN A 95 14.70 -3.95 0.11
N VAL A 96 13.62 -3.19 0.14
CA VAL A 96 12.62 -3.20 -0.93
C VAL A 96 13.23 -2.63 -2.22
N SER A 97 13.06 -3.35 -3.32
CA SER A 97 13.64 -2.99 -4.62
C SER A 97 12.68 -2.15 -5.45
N VAL A 98 11.39 -2.50 -5.37
CA VAL A 98 10.27 -1.78 -5.97
C VAL A 98 9.14 -1.74 -4.96
N MET A 99 8.60 -0.57 -4.67
CA MET A 99 7.46 -0.37 -3.76
C MET A 99 6.30 0.25 -4.53
N CYS A 100 5.17 -0.43 -4.54
CA CYS A 100 3.94 -0.02 -5.20
C CYS A 100 2.95 0.54 -4.17
N PHE A 101 2.31 1.65 -4.49
CA PHE A 101 1.31 2.30 -3.64
C PHE A 101 0.00 2.51 -4.40
N THR A 102 -1.10 2.18 -3.76
CA THR A 102 -2.46 2.49 -4.23
C THR A 102 -3.11 3.55 -3.33
N GLU A 103 -4.12 4.24 -3.85
CA GLU A 103 -4.84 5.32 -3.17
C GLU A 103 -3.93 6.48 -2.70
N THR A 104 -2.92 6.81 -3.50
CA THR A 104 -1.94 7.83 -3.08
C THR A 104 -2.56 9.23 -2.96
N TYR A 105 -3.59 9.53 -3.75
CA TYR A 105 -4.20 10.86 -3.94
C TYR A 105 -3.16 11.98 -4.16
N LEU A 106 -2.02 11.64 -4.77
CA LEU A 106 -1.03 12.63 -5.17
C LEU A 106 -1.54 13.43 -6.37
N THR A 107 -1.19 14.71 -6.43
CA THR A 107 -1.46 15.60 -7.56
C THR A 107 -0.14 15.96 -8.23
N PRO A 108 -0.15 16.50 -9.46
CA PRO A 108 1.09 16.92 -10.13
C PRO A 108 1.95 17.89 -9.31
N ASP A 109 1.32 18.72 -8.47
CA ASP A 109 2.00 19.72 -7.63
C ASP A 109 2.66 19.12 -6.38
N HIS A 110 2.30 17.89 -6.00
CA HIS A 110 2.84 17.25 -4.80
C HIS A 110 4.28 16.75 -5.01
N ASN A 111 5.21 17.36 -4.27
CA ASN A 111 6.62 16.97 -4.24
C ASN A 111 6.88 15.86 -3.19
N ILE A 112 7.52 14.78 -3.63
CA ILE A 112 7.94 13.65 -2.78
C ILE A 112 9.45 13.36 -2.87
N ASP A 113 10.24 14.27 -3.42
CA ASP A 113 11.66 14.05 -3.74
C ASP A 113 12.48 13.67 -2.52
N THR A 114 12.15 14.25 -1.36
CA THR A 114 12.83 13.93 -0.10
C THR A 114 12.64 12.47 0.32
N PHE A 115 11.48 11.87 0.03
CA PHE A 115 11.22 10.45 0.24
C PHE A 115 12.00 9.61 -0.78
N LEU A 116 11.93 9.98 -2.06
CA LEU A 116 12.62 9.26 -3.14
C LEU A 116 14.14 9.25 -2.96
N LEU A 117 14.72 10.39 -2.60
CA LEU A 117 16.16 10.53 -2.35
C LEU A 117 16.62 9.66 -1.18
N LYS A 118 15.84 9.60 -0.09
CA LYS A 118 16.17 8.80 1.11
C LYS A 118 16.31 7.31 0.79
N HIS A 119 15.52 6.79 -0.14
CA HIS A 119 15.47 5.37 -0.49
C HIS A 119 16.12 5.05 -1.85
N ASN A 120 16.81 6.01 -2.48
CA ASN A 120 17.37 5.87 -3.83
C ASN A 120 16.33 5.39 -4.88
N TYR A 121 15.10 5.93 -4.80
CA TYR A 121 14.01 5.58 -5.69
C TYR A 121 13.82 6.60 -6.81
N GLN A 122 13.27 6.11 -7.92
CA GLN A 122 12.59 6.87 -8.95
C GLN A 122 11.10 6.53 -8.89
N ALA A 123 10.23 7.54 -8.99
CA ALA A 123 8.78 7.35 -8.97
C ALA A 123 8.18 7.38 -10.38
N PHE A 124 7.14 6.57 -10.58
CA PHE A 124 6.25 6.55 -11.73
C PHE A 124 4.83 6.66 -11.22
N ARG A 125 4.12 7.74 -11.55
CA ARG A 125 2.84 8.08 -10.91
C ARG A 125 1.71 8.20 -11.92
N SER A 126 0.53 7.78 -11.49
CA SER A 126 -0.75 8.19 -12.06
C SER A 126 -1.43 9.02 -10.98
N ASP A 127 -1.37 10.34 -11.12
CA ASP A 127 -1.86 11.29 -10.11
C ASP A 127 -3.35 11.57 -10.29
N VAL A 128 -4.02 11.98 -9.20
CA VAL A 128 -5.36 12.55 -9.27
C VAL A 128 -5.28 14.00 -9.78
N PRO A 129 -6.31 14.49 -10.50
CA PRO A 129 -6.23 15.79 -11.16
C PRO A 129 -6.11 16.96 -10.19
N CYS A 130 -6.83 16.93 -9.07
CA CYS A 130 -6.70 17.90 -7.99
C CYS A 130 -7.23 17.34 -6.67
N SER A 131 -6.80 17.86 -5.52
CA SER A 131 -7.18 17.33 -4.19
C SER A 131 -8.64 17.56 -3.78
N HIS A 132 -9.41 18.33 -4.55
CA HIS A 132 -10.79 18.71 -4.21
C HIS A 132 -11.82 17.93 -5.05
N ASP A 133 -11.43 17.53 -6.26
CA ASP A 133 -12.24 16.70 -7.17
C ASP A 133 -11.32 15.69 -7.84
N HIS A 134 -11.30 14.47 -7.31
CA HIS A 134 -10.47 13.40 -7.83
C HIS A 134 -11.04 12.78 -9.12
N LYS A 135 -12.25 13.15 -9.55
CA LYS A 135 -12.95 12.55 -10.71
C LYS A 135 -13.03 11.02 -10.68
N GLY A 136 -13.18 10.46 -9.47
CA GLY A 136 -13.22 9.01 -9.26
C GLY A 136 -11.88 8.30 -9.39
N GLN A 137 -10.76 9.04 -9.48
CA GLN A 137 -9.40 8.49 -9.45
C GLN A 137 -8.87 8.47 -8.01
N HIS A 138 -7.96 7.53 -7.73
CA HIS A 138 -7.43 7.33 -6.38
C HIS A 138 -5.91 7.49 -6.36
N GLY A 139 -5.29 7.32 -7.52
CA GLY A 139 -3.91 7.62 -7.76
C GLY A 139 -3.00 6.48 -7.34
N ILE A 140 -2.02 6.18 -8.18
CA ILE A 140 -1.13 5.03 -8.05
C ILE A 140 0.31 5.49 -8.23
N MET A 141 1.23 4.83 -7.52
CA MET A 141 2.65 5.11 -7.66
C MET A 141 3.49 3.84 -7.58
N ILE A 142 4.47 3.71 -8.48
CA ILE A 142 5.58 2.77 -8.33
C ILE A 142 6.84 3.56 -7.97
N CYS A 143 7.52 3.18 -6.90
CA CYS A 143 8.84 3.66 -6.54
C CYS A 143 9.86 2.53 -6.74
N ALA A 144 10.81 2.69 -7.66
CA ALA A 144 11.79 1.65 -7.98
C ALA A 144 13.22 2.14 -7.75
N ASN A 145 14.09 1.26 -7.27
CA ASN A 145 15.51 1.55 -7.07
C ASN A 145 16.16 1.99 -8.38
N LYS A 146 16.81 3.15 -8.39
CA LYS A 146 17.43 3.73 -9.60
C LYS A 146 18.46 2.81 -10.25
N ASN A 147 19.12 1.95 -9.46
CA ASN A 147 20.13 1.02 -9.97
C ASN A 147 19.53 -0.06 -10.90
N LEU A 148 18.22 -0.31 -10.80
CA LEU A 148 17.48 -1.23 -11.67
C LEU A 148 17.06 -0.61 -13.01
N LYS A 149 17.48 0.63 -13.26
CA LYS A 149 17.18 1.42 -14.48
C LYS A 149 15.70 1.30 -14.90
N PRO A 150 14.75 1.56 -13.97
CA PRO A 150 13.34 1.37 -14.25
C PRO A 150 12.87 2.28 -15.39
N LYS A 151 12.00 1.76 -16.26
CA LYS A 151 11.39 2.51 -17.36
C LYS A 151 9.89 2.26 -17.37
N GLU A 152 9.10 3.30 -17.62
CA GLU A 152 7.65 3.15 -17.78
C GLU A 152 7.33 2.42 -19.09
N LEU A 153 6.42 1.45 -19.01
CA LEU A 153 5.90 0.75 -20.18
C LEU A 153 4.69 1.51 -20.73
N ASN A 154 4.93 2.57 -21.51
CA ASN A 154 3.88 3.46 -22.01
C ASN A 154 2.82 2.78 -22.90
N LEU A 155 3.08 1.57 -23.39
CA LEU A 155 2.11 0.79 -24.16
C LEU A 155 1.08 0.08 -23.26
N ALA A 156 1.39 -0.14 -21.98
CA ALA A 156 0.54 -0.84 -21.02
C ALA A 156 -0.41 0.14 -20.31
N ILE A 157 -1.25 0.83 -21.10
CA ILE A 157 -2.26 1.76 -20.59
C ILE A 157 -3.62 1.30 -21.09
N VAL A 158 -4.50 0.98 -20.15
CA VAL A 158 -5.88 0.57 -20.43
C VAL A 158 -6.83 1.63 -19.88
N PRO A 159 -7.70 2.24 -20.70
CA PRO A 159 -8.68 3.21 -20.22
C PRO A 159 -9.56 2.64 -19.10
N GLU A 160 -9.84 3.46 -18.10
CA GLU A 160 -10.67 3.10 -16.93
C GLU A 160 -10.08 1.99 -16.02
N LEU A 161 -8.83 1.59 -16.27
CA LEU A 161 -8.05 0.76 -15.36
C LEU A 161 -7.00 1.62 -14.66
N GLU A 162 -7.17 1.83 -13.36
CA GLU A 162 -6.11 2.45 -12.57
C GLU A 162 -4.94 1.47 -12.47
N SER A 163 -3.91 1.75 -13.27
CA SER A 163 -2.73 0.91 -13.40
C SER A 163 -1.48 1.75 -13.65
N LYS A 164 -0.33 1.17 -13.30
CA LYS A 164 0.98 1.66 -13.72
C LYS A 164 1.89 0.46 -13.94
N THR A 165 2.69 0.51 -15.00
CA THR A 165 3.61 -0.58 -15.33
C THR A 165 5.00 -0.05 -15.63
N ILE A 166 6.01 -0.69 -15.05
CA ILE A 166 7.41 -0.45 -15.36
C ILE A 166 8.10 -1.73 -15.80
N VAL A 167 9.22 -1.57 -16.49
CA VAL A 167 10.20 -2.62 -16.74
C VAL A 167 11.47 -2.27 -15.98
N ILE A 168 12.01 -3.23 -15.25
CA ILE A 168 13.34 -3.15 -14.65
C ILE A 168 14.32 -4.02 -15.42
N GLU A 169 15.59 -3.60 -15.47
CA GLU A 169 16.65 -4.27 -16.22
C GLU A 169 17.88 -4.48 -15.32
N LYS A 170 18.43 -5.69 -15.32
CA LYS A 170 19.73 -6.00 -14.72
C LYS A 170 20.79 -5.97 -15.80
N SER A 171 21.70 -5.00 -15.74
CA SER A 171 22.62 -4.71 -16.85
C SER A 171 23.67 -5.80 -17.02
N GLU A 172 24.06 -6.46 -15.93
CA GLU A 172 25.09 -7.49 -15.90
C GLU A 172 24.66 -8.76 -16.63
N THR A 173 23.36 -9.07 -16.60
CA THR A 173 22.80 -10.33 -17.13
C THR A 173 21.87 -10.12 -18.31
N SER A 174 21.56 -8.87 -18.66
CA SER A 174 20.55 -8.50 -19.67
C SER A 174 19.13 -9.01 -19.37
N SER A 175 18.86 -9.34 -18.11
CA SER A 175 17.55 -9.80 -17.65
C SER A 175 16.59 -8.65 -17.42
N ARG A 176 15.30 -8.92 -17.66
CA ARG A 176 14.23 -7.94 -17.54
C ARG A 176 13.07 -8.51 -16.76
N MET A 177 12.38 -7.65 -16.05
CA MET A 177 11.15 -8.01 -15.34
C MET A 177 10.13 -6.88 -15.45
N ILE A 178 8.87 -7.25 -15.63
CA ILE A 178 7.74 -6.32 -15.65
C ILE A 178 7.15 -6.24 -14.24
N ILE A 179 6.95 -5.03 -13.73
CA ILE A 179 6.22 -4.78 -12.50
C ILE A 179 4.98 -3.95 -12.84
N CYS A 180 3.80 -4.50 -12.54
CA CYS A 180 2.54 -3.81 -12.72
C CYS A 180 1.84 -3.65 -11.37
N VAL A 181 1.35 -2.45 -11.08
CA VAL A 181 0.42 -2.21 -9.98
C VAL A 181 -0.95 -1.89 -10.55
N LEU A 182 -1.98 -2.50 -9.96
CA LEU A 182 -3.39 -2.32 -10.30
C LEU A 182 -4.15 -1.82 -9.07
N TYR A 183 -5.22 -1.07 -9.29
CA TYR A 183 -6.19 -0.76 -8.25
C TYR A 183 -7.60 -0.90 -8.79
N ARG A 184 -8.45 -1.63 -8.06
CA ARG A 184 -9.87 -1.68 -8.32
C ARG A 184 -10.60 -0.86 -7.25
N PRO A 185 -11.21 0.29 -7.58
CA PRO A 185 -12.05 0.97 -6.61
C PRO A 185 -13.27 0.11 -6.25
N PRO A 186 -13.77 0.14 -5.01
CA PRO A 186 -14.92 -0.64 -4.59
C PRO A 186 -16.17 -0.42 -5.45
N SER A 187 -16.31 0.79 -6.02
CA SER A 187 -17.40 1.21 -6.89
C SER A 187 -17.38 0.60 -8.30
N GLN A 188 -16.21 0.16 -8.80
CA GLN A 188 -16.11 -0.46 -10.11
C GLN A 188 -16.66 -1.88 -10.07
N SER A 189 -17.33 -2.34 -11.13
CA SER A 189 -17.82 -3.72 -11.15
C SER A 189 -16.65 -4.72 -11.26
N LYS A 190 -16.74 -5.87 -10.55
CA LYS A 190 -15.73 -6.93 -10.67
C LYS A 190 -15.58 -7.45 -12.10
N GLN A 191 -16.69 -7.52 -12.84
CA GLN A 191 -16.70 -7.99 -14.23
C GLN A 191 -15.91 -7.03 -15.14
N THR A 192 -16.21 -5.73 -15.07
CA THR A 192 -15.49 -4.70 -15.83
C THR A 192 -14.01 -4.70 -15.48
N PHE A 193 -13.66 -4.81 -14.20
CA PHE A 193 -12.25 -4.87 -13.79
C PHE A 193 -11.53 -6.10 -14.36
N VAL A 194 -12.17 -7.28 -14.39
CA VAL A 194 -11.61 -8.50 -15.00
C VAL A 194 -11.40 -8.31 -16.50
N GLU A 195 -12.36 -7.72 -17.23
CA GLU A 195 -12.21 -7.42 -18.66
C GLU A 195 -11.04 -6.46 -18.92
N LYS A 196 -10.90 -5.42 -18.10
CA LYS A 196 -9.77 -4.49 -18.18
C LYS A 196 -8.43 -5.13 -17.81
N CYS A 197 -8.42 -6.04 -16.85
CA CYS A 197 -7.24 -6.85 -16.55
C CYS A 197 -6.85 -7.72 -17.75
N GLU A 198 -7.82 -8.33 -18.45
CA GLU A 198 -7.54 -9.11 -19.65
C GLU A 198 -6.91 -8.24 -20.75
N GLU A 199 -7.42 -7.03 -20.97
CA GLU A 199 -6.84 -6.07 -21.91
C GLU A 199 -5.36 -5.78 -21.61
N ILE A 200 -5.00 -5.49 -20.34
CA ILE A 200 -3.59 -5.19 -20.00
C ILE A 200 -2.70 -6.44 -20.02
N LEU A 201 -3.22 -7.60 -19.61
CA LEU A 201 -2.47 -8.86 -19.61
C LEU A 201 -2.08 -9.30 -21.03
N ASN A 202 -2.91 -9.01 -22.03
CA ASN A 202 -2.59 -9.27 -23.44
C ASN A 202 -1.39 -8.45 -23.96
N ILE A 203 -0.99 -7.39 -23.26
CA ILE A 203 0.17 -6.56 -23.62
C ILE A 203 1.47 -7.18 -23.07
N PHE A 204 1.39 -7.99 -22.01
CA PHE A 204 2.56 -8.56 -21.35
C PHE A 204 3.04 -9.83 -22.03
N PRO A 205 4.32 -9.92 -22.43
CA PRO A 205 4.88 -11.16 -22.94
C PRO A 205 4.93 -12.21 -21.82
N THR A 206 4.29 -13.36 -22.02
CA THR A 206 4.24 -14.44 -21.03
C THR A 206 5.60 -15.07 -20.73
N SER A 207 6.58 -14.89 -21.62
CA SER A 207 7.97 -15.34 -21.44
C SER A 207 8.82 -14.41 -20.57
N VAL A 208 8.33 -13.20 -20.24
CA VAL A 208 9.05 -12.24 -19.40
C VAL A 208 8.56 -12.39 -17.95
N PRO A 209 9.49 -12.55 -16.99
CA PRO A 209 9.16 -12.48 -15.57
C PRO A 209 8.33 -11.24 -15.27
N THR A 210 7.18 -11.43 -14.64
CA THR A 210 6.20 -10.37 -14.42
C THR A 210 5.57 -10.52 -13.05
N ILE A 211 5.57 -9.44 -12.27
CA ILE A 211 4.91 -9.34 -10.97
C ILE A 211 3.79 -8.31 -11.09
N ILE A 212 2.57 -8.72 -10.74
CA ILE A 212 1.38 -7.86 -10.72
C ILE A 212 0.90 -7.78 -9.28
N CYS A 213 0.78 -6.58 -8.74
CA CYS A 213 0.34 -6.37 -7.35
C CYS A 213 -0.71 -5.27 -7.26
N GLY A 214 -1.36 -5.12 -6.11
CA GLY A 214 -2.33 -4.06 -5.92
C GLY A 214 -3.44 -4.40 -4.96
N ASP A 215 -4.32 -3.43 -4.74
CA ASP A 215 -5.58 -3.64 -4.03
C ASP A 215 -6.70 -3.86 -5.05
N PHE A 216 -7.19 -5.10 -5.07
CA PHE A 216 -8.20 -5.58 -6.00
C PHE A 216 -9.60 -5.41 -5.44
N ASN A 217 -9.76 -5.03 -4.16
CA ASN A 217 -11.03 -5.00 -3.44
C ASN A 217 -11.89 -6.26 -3.68
N ASP A 218 -11.27 -7.41 -3.98
CA ASP A 218 -11.94 -8.66 -4.31
C ASP A 218 -11.39 -9.75 -3.40
N ASN A 219 -12.19 -10.13 -2.40
CA ASN A 219 -11.75 -11.05 -1.37
C ASN A 219 -11.63 -12.47 -1.93
N VAL A 220 -10.43 -13.06 -1.84
CA VAL A 220 -10.10 -14.36 -2.42
C VAL A 220 -10.27 -15.50 -1.41
N GLU A 221 -11.45 -15.58 -0.78
CA GLU A 221 -11.77 -16.69 0.13
C GLU A 221 -12.17 -17.97 -0.63
N CYS A 222 -12.77 -17.85 -1.83
CA CYS A 222 -13.20 -18.99 -2.64
C CYS A 222 -12.49 -19.01 -4.00
N LYS A 223 -11.41 -19.81 -4.10
CA LYS A 223 -10.60 -19.92 -5.32
C LYS A 223 -11.39 -20.40 -6.55
N GLU A 224 -12.39 -21.25 -6.36
CA GLU A 224 -13.14 -21.89 -7.44
C GLU A 224 -14.08 -20.94 -8.19
N THR A 225 -14.53 -19.86 -7.55
CA THR A 225 -15.50 -18.92 -8.13
C THR A 225 -14.88 -17.58 -8.54
N SER A 226 -13.66 -17.30 -8.09
CA SER A 226 -12.97 -16.05 -8.41
C SER A 226 -12.62 -15.96 -9.90
N LYS A 227 -13.27 -15.02 -10.60
CA LYS A 227 -13.01 -14.74 -12.02
C LYS A 227 -11.61 -14.19 -12.25
N ILE A 228 -11.13 -13.33 -11.34
CA ILE A 228 -9.79 -12.76 -11.45
C ILE A 228 -8.71 -13.82 -11.28
N LEU A 229 -8.87 -14.78 -10.35
CA LEU A 229 -7.92 -15.89 -10.22
C LEU A 229 -7.88 -16.77 -11.47
N LYS A 230 -9.05 -17.05 -12.07
CA LYS A 230 -9.13 -17.83 -13.32
C LYS A 230 -8.45 -17.10 -14.47
N LEU A 231 -8.67 -15.80 -14.59
CA LEU A 231 -8.01 -14.96 -15.59
C LEU A 231 -6.49 -14.97 -15.40
N MET A 232 -6.00 -14.68 -14.19
CA MET A 232 -4.56 -14.66 -13.90
C MET A 232 -3.91 -16.02 -14.20
N SER A 233 -4.55 -17.12 -13.79
CA SER A 233 -4.09 -18.48 -14.07
C SER A 233 -4.07 -18.80 -15.59
N HIS A 234 -5.06 -18.32 -16.35
CA HIS A 234 -5.09 -18.46 -17.80
C HIS A 234 -3.85 -17.84 -18.48
N PHE A 235 -3.36 -16.73 -17.95
CA PHE A 235 -2.13 -16.07 -18.42
C PHE A 235 -0.84 -16.62 -17.77
N GLY A 236 -0.93 -17.70 -16.97
CA GLY A 236 0.22 -18.35 -16.33
C GLY A 236 0.67 -17.71 -15.02
N TYR A 237 -0.14 -16.82 -14.44
CA TYR A 237 0.16 -16.20 -13.16
C TYR A 237 -0.48 -16.96 -11.99
N PHE A 238 0.23 -17.04 -10.87
CA PHE A 238 -0.28 -17.60 -9.62
C PHE A 238 -0.34 -16.53 -8.52
N GLN A 239 -1.40 -16.58 -7.71
CA GLN A 239 -1.56 -15.74 -6.53
C GLN A 239 -0.60 -16.19 -5.43
N CYS A 240 0.24 -15.26 -4.96
CA CYS A 240 1.27 -15.48 -3.96
C CYS A 240 0.76 -15.18 -2.54
N VAL A 241 -0.19 -14.25 -2.39
CA VAL A 241 -0.77 -13.89 -1.08
C VAL A 241 -1.77 -14.97 -0.65
N THR A 242 -1.52 -15.58 0.52
CA THR A 242 -2.31 -16.71 1.05
C THR A 242 -2.91 -16.46 2.42
N SER A 243 -2.62 -15.31 3.04
CA SER A 243 -3.12 -14.91 4.36
C SER A 243 -3.75 -13.51 4.27
N PRO A 244 -4.62 -13.14 5.23
CA PRO A 244 -5.25 -11.83 5.28
C PRO A 244 -4.27 -10.66 5.14
N THR A 245 -4.73 -9.57 4.54
CA THR A 245 -3.96 -8.34 4.31
C THR A 245 -4.63 -7.11 4.91
N THR A 246 -5.65 -7.30 5.74
CA THR A 246 -6.38 -6.21 6.39
C THR A 246 -6.72 -6.59 7.83
N ASP A 247 -6.95 -5.56 8.67
CA ASP A 247 -7.45 -5.71 10.04
C ASP A 247 -8.77 -6.48 10.13
N HIS A 248 -9.51 -6.57 9.02
CA HIS A 248 -10.79 -7.26 8.91
C HIS A 248 -10.67 -8.72 8.48
N GLY A 249 -9.45 -9.23 8.25
CA GLY A 249 -9.23 -10.62 7.89
C GLY A 249 -9.46 -10.94 6.42
N THR A 250 -9.52 -9.94 5.53
CA THR A 250 -9.77 -10.14 4.09
C THR A 250 -8.48 -10.24 3.28
N ILE A 251 -8.52 -10.95 2.15
CA ILE A 251 -7.41 -11.05 1.19
C ILE A 251 -7.79 -10.27 -0.08
N ILE A 252 -7.59 -8.96 -0.04
CA ILE A 252 -7.92 -8.04 -1.14
C ILE A 252 -6.68 -7.39 -1.77
N ASP A 253 -5.55 -7.38 -1.06
CA ASP A 253 -4.26 -6.99 -1.60
C ASP A 253 -3.59 -8.21 -2.22
N HIS A 254 -3.49 -8.21 -3.54
CA HIS A 254 -3.10 -9.39 -4.31
C HIS A 254 -1.69 -9.24 -4.82
N MET A 255 -0.99 -10.37 -4.99
CA MET A 255 0.27 -10.41 -5.72
C MET A 255 0.38 -11.64 -6.60
N TYR A 256 0.48 -11.41 -7.90
CA TYR A 256 0.56 -12.43 -8.92
C TYR A 256 1.97 -12.46 -9.52
N SER A 257 2.47 -13.65 -9.81
CA SER A 257 3.76 -13.83 -10.49
C SER A 257 3.68 -15.00 -11.47
N ASN A 258 4.44 -14.95 -12.57
CA ASN A 258 4.70 -16.10 -13.45
C ASN A 258 6.10 -16.69 -13.19
N VAL A 259 6.82 -16.19 -12.19
CA VAL A 259 8.15 -16.67 -11.80
C VAL A 259 7.97 -17.86 -10.86
N THR A 260 8.13 -19.08 -11.33
CA THR A 260 8.03 -20.29 -10.49
C THR A 260 9.42 -20.71 -10.00
N LEU A 261 9.82 -20.22 -8.82
CA LEU A 261 11.08 -20.61 -8.16
C LEU A 261 10.79 -21.09 -6.73
N GLU A 262 11.51 -22.12 -6.31
CA GLU A 262 11.42 -22.66 -4.94
C GLU A 262 11.84 -21.62 -3.87
N THR A 263 12.63 -20.63 -4.26
CA THR A 263 13.14 -19.57 -3.39
C THR A 263 12.20 -18.37 -3.28
N ASN A 264 11.01 -18.42 -3.89
CA ASN A 264 10.03 -17.36 -3.78
C ASN A 264 9.45 -17.28 -2.37
N GLU A 265 9.32 -16.07 -1.83
CA GLU A 265 8.79 -15.83 -0.49
C GLU A 265 7.75 -14.71 -0.52
N ILE A 266 6.66 -14.88 0.23
CA ILE A 266 5.67 -13.83 0.48
C ILE A 266 5.70 -13.45 1.96
N ASN A 267 5.87 -12.16 2.22
CA ASN A 267 5.86 -11.58 3.56
C ASN A 267 4.73 -10.58 3.66
N ILE A 268 3.90 -10.70 4.70
CA ILE A 268 2.83 -9.74 5.00
C ILE A 268 3.19 -9.07 6.31
N ARG A 269 3.17 -7.74 6.34
CA ARG A 269 3.59 -6.94 7.50
C ARG A 269 2.52 -5.93 7.84
N ASP A 270 2.06 -5.98 9.09
CA ASP A 270 1.21 -4.94 9.67
C ASP A 270 1.91 -3.58 9.62
N ILE A 271 1.22 -2.60 9.04
CA ILE A 271 1.65 -1.22 8.94
C ILE A 271 0.70 -0.36 9.76
N TYR A 272 1.14 0.03 10.96
CA TYR A 272 0.33 0.75 11.96
C TYR A 272 -0.42 2.01 11.49
N PHE A 273 -0.04 2.59 10.36
CA PHE A 273 -0.64 3.80 9.80
C PHE A 273 -1.56 3.52 8.61
N SER A 274 -1.78 2.26 8.24
CA SER A 274 -2.75 1.80 7.26
C SER A 274 -3.66 0.74 7.90
N ASN A 275 -4.87 0.58 7.35
CA ASN A 275 -5.74 -0.55 7.72
C ASN A 275 -5.46 -1.79 6.86
N HIS A 276 -4.48 -1.67 5.95
CA HIS A 276 -3.95 -2.72 5.11
C HIS A 276 -2.53 -3.04 5.55
N ASP A 277 -2.21 -4.32 5.49
CA ASP A 277 -0.85 -4.82 5.66
C ASP A 277 -0.06 -4.59 4.36
N ALA A 278 1.23 -4.31 4.49
CA ALA A 278 2.13 -4.31 3.35
C ALA A 278 2.44 -5.75 2.93
N THR A 279 2.36 -6.03 1.63
CA THR A 279 2.75 -7.31 1.04
C THR A 279 4.10 -7.18 0.36
N PHE A 280 4.98 -8.16 0.54
CA PHE A 280 6.34 -8.16 -0.03
C PHE A 280 6.64 -9.53 -0.64
N PHE A 281 6.89 -9.56 -1.95
CA PHE A 281 7.32 -10.76 -2.64
C PHE A 281 8.80 -10.68 -2.96
N THR A 282 9.52 -11.68 -2.47
CA THR A 282 10.94 -11.88 -2.73
C THR A 282 11.09 -12.94 -3.80
N THR A 283 11.87 -12.65 -4.83
CA THR A 283 12.21 -13.62 -5.89
C THR A 283 13.61 -13.37 -6.42
N THR A 284 14.20 -14.37 -7.08
CA THR A 284 15.48 -14.22 -7.76
C THR A 284 15.32 -13.40 -9.03
N PHE A 285 16.24 -12.47 -9.26
CA PHE A 285 16.37 -11.72 -10.49
C PHE A 285 17.79 -11.89 -11.02
N GLU A 286 17.95 -12.93 -11.82
CA GLU A 286 19.16 -13.26 -12.56
C GLU A 286 19.01 -12.83 -13.99
#